data_AF-A0A2H0D2D6-F1
#
_entry.id   AF-A0A2H0D2D6-F1
#
_cell.length_a   1.000
_cell.length_b   1.000
_cell.length_c   1.000
_cell.angle_alpha   90.00
_cell.angle_beta   90.00
_cell.angle_gamma   90.00
#
_symmetry.space_group_name_H-M   'P 1'
#
loop_
_entity.id
_entity.type
_entity.pdbx_description
1 polymer ?
#
loop_
_entity_poly.entity_id
_entity_poly.type
_entity_poly.pdbx_seq_one_letter_code
_entity_poly.pdbx_strand_id
1 'polypeptide(L)'
;MLPSKIPQLPNMDIAVYMKTATEVGGDYYDFYVDSSRNITVVIGDATGHGVKAGIMVTAIKSLFSAYADELSLLDMFTRFNRGIKEMNLGALYMCFSALKIKDYEMEYSNAGMPPMLIYRKDKKEVETISLKAMPLGAFADFPYKETSLSFSPGDTVLLLSDGFPELFSKKREMIDYPQVEKYFINVAEQSPEEIINYFVQAVKDWREDDSLEDDVTFVVLKFK
;
A
#
# COMPACT_ATOMS: atom_id res chain seq x y z
N MET A 1 -11.75 1.02 -11.85
CA MET A 1 -11.69 0.25 -10.58
C MET A 1 -11.01 1.05 -9.49
N LEU A 2 -9.92 1.75 -9.79
CA LEU A 2 -9.24 2.66 -8.86
C LEU A 2 -10.07 3.93 -8.57
N PRO A 3 -9.81 4.63 -7.45
CA PRO A 3 -10.37 5.94 -7.17
C PRO A 3 -10.13 6.92 -8.30
N SER A 4 -11.16 7.70 -8.67
CA SER A 4 -11.01 8.80 -9.64
C SER A 4 -10.46 10.08 -9.01
N LYS A 5 -10.46 10.17 -7.67
CA LYS A 5 -10.05 11.34 -6.91
C LYS A 5 -9.38 10.89 -5.63
N ILE A 6 -8.30 11.58 -5.27
CA ILE A 6 -7.67 11.46 -3.96
C ILE A 6 -8.49 12.30 -2.96
N PRO A 7 -8.86 11.75 -1.79
CA PRO A 7 -9.60 12.52 -0.79
C PRO A 7 -8.83 13.74 -0.29
N GLN A 8 -9.57 14.79 0.06
CA GLN A 8 -9.02 16.02 0.63
C GLN A 8 -9.39 16.08 2.12
N LEU A 9 -8.38 15.98 2.99
CA LEU A 9 -8.55 15.94 4.44
C LEU A 9 -7.89 17.16 5.11
N PRO A 10 -8.46 17.67 6.20
CA PRO A 10 -7.94 18.86 6.88
C PRO A 10 -6.62 18.58 7.62
N ASN A 11 -6.44 17.36 8.11
CA ASN A 11 -5.32 16.90 8.94
C ASN A 11 -4.28 16.07 8.17
N MET A 12 -4.48 15.84 6.87
CA MET A 12 -3.60 14.97 6.09
C MET A 12 -3.58 15.34 4.60
N ASP A 13 -2.40 15.29 3.99
CA ASP A 13 -2.22 15.28 2.54
C ASP A 13 -1.93 13.86 2.05
N ILE A 14 -2.40 13.54 0.84
CA ILE A 14 -2.26 12.22 0.23
C ILE A 14 -1.80 12.39 -1.21
N ALA A 15 -0.80 11.63 -1.61
CA ALA A 15 -0.44 11.45 -3.02
C ALA A 15 -0.27 9.97 -3.34
N VAL A 16 -0.61 9.60 -4.58
CA VAL A 16 -0.52 8.23 -5.07
C VAL A 16 0.08 8.21 -6.46
N TYR A 17 0.91 7.22 -6.71
CA TYR A 17 1.35 6.85 -8.04
C TYR A 17 1.17 5.35 -8.23
N MET A 18 0.75 4.95 -9.42
CA MET A 18 0.62 3.55 -9.81
C MET A 18 0.91 3.45 -11.31
N LYS A 19 1.88 2.62 -11.67
CA LYS A 19 2.21 2.30 -13.08
C LYS A 19 2.25 0.80 -13.24
N THR A 20 1.41 0.29 -14.14
CA THR A 20 1.32 -1.14 -14.40
C THR A 20 2.44 -1.60 -15.35
N ALA A 21 2.95 -2.81 -15.17
CA ALA A 21 3.89 -3.44 -16.08
C ALA A 21 3.19 -3.99 -17.34
N THR A 22 1.90 -4.33 -17.24
CA THR A 22 1.08 -4.84 -18.35
C THR A 22 -0.23 -4.06 -18.51
N GLU A 23 -1.06 -4.42 -19.49
CA GLU A 23 -2.37 -3.78 -19.74
C GLU A 23 -3.33 -3.91 -18.55
N VAL A 24 -3.25 -5.00 -17.79
CA VAL A 24 -4.03 -5.22 -16.57
C VAL A 24 -3.09 -5.57 -15.43
N GLY A 25 -2.90 -4.61 -14.53
CA GLY A 25 -2.11 -4.76 -13.32
C GLY A 25 -2.77 -5.60 -12.23
N GLY A 26 -1.93 -6.13 -11.33
CA GLY A 26 -2.31 -6.77 -10.07
C GLY A 26 -2.32 -5.82 -8.87
N ASP A 27 -1.64 -4.67 -8.99
CA ASP A 27 -1.64 -3.65 -7.95
C ASP A 27 -3.02 -2.97 -7.79
N TYR A 28 -3.32 -2.61 -6.55
CA TYR A 28 -4.56 -1.99 -6.14
C TYR A 28 -4.31 -0.99 -5.02
N TYR A 29 -5.03 0.13 -5.06
CA TYR A 29 -5.19 1.01 -3.91
C TYR A 29 -6.61 1.59 -3.90
N ASP A 30 -7.08 1.96 -2.71
CA ASP A 30 -8.37 2.60 -2.56
C ASP A 30 -8.49 3.38 -1.24
N PHE A 31 -9.53 4.20 -1.18
CA PHE A 31 -9.83 5.06 -0.04
C PHE A 31 -11.31 5.02 0.29
N TYR A 32 -11.61 4.99 1.58
CA TYR A 32 -12.95 5.25 2.09
C TYR A 32 -12.87 6.35 3.14
N VAL A 33 -13.72 7.37 3.04
CA VAL A 33 -13.79 8.47 4.01
C VAL A 33 -15.20 8.51 4.60
N ASP A 34 -15.29 8.44 5.93
CA ASP A 34 -16.57 8.48 6.64
C ASP A 34 -17.09 9.92 6.82
N SER A 35 -18.29 10.06 7.39
CA SER A 35 -18.89 11.37 7.66
C SER A 35 -18.10 12.24 8.65
N SER A 36 -17.25 11.61 9.48
CA SER A 36 -16.40 12.27 10.47
C SER A 36 -15.03 12.63 9.91
N ARG A 37 -14.78 12.36 8.62
CA ARG A 37 -13.48 12.53 7.94
C ARG A 37 -12.38 11.60 8.44
N ASN A 38 -12.74 10.49 9.07
CA ASN A 38 -11.81 9.38 9.25
C ASN A 38 -11.63 8.69 7.91
N ILE A 39 -10.46 8.11 7.69
CA ILE A 39 -10.12 7.49 6.41
C ILE A 39 -9.63 6.06 6.61
N THR A 40 -10.11 5.18 5.75
CA THR A 40 -9.49 3.88 5.52
C THR A 40 -8.70 3.94 4.22
N VAL A 41 -7.42 3.60 4.28
CA VAL A 41 -6.51 3.50 3.14
C VAL A 41 -6.18 2.03 2.93
N VAL A 42 -6.18 1.56 1.68
CA VAL A 42 -5.75 0.19 1.37
C VAL A 42 -4.79 0.19 0.19
N ILE A 43 -3.85 -0.75 0.23
CA ILE A 43 -2.96 -1.09 -0.88
C ILE A 43 -2.87 -2.61 -0.95
N GLY A 44 -2.77 -3.16 -2.15
CA GLY A 44 -2.48 -4.58 -2.30
C GLY A 44 -1.95 -4.92 -3.67
N ASP A 45 -1.39 -6.11 -3.76
CA ASP A 45 -0.82 -6.69 -4.96
C ASP A 45 -1.33 -8.13 -5.12
N ALA A 46 -1.93 -8.42 -6.26
CA ALA A 46 -2.50 -9.72 -6.57
C ALA A 46 -1.48 -10.59 -7.30
N THR A 47 -1.30 -11.83 -6.84
CA THR A 47 -0.39 -12.76 -7.51
C THR A 47 -0.82 -13.07 -8.94
N GLY A 48 0.14 -13.07 -9.86
CA GLY A 48 -0.07 -13.31 -11.29
C GLY A 48 -0.18 -12.00 -12.08
N HIS A 49 -0.64 -12.08 -13.32
CA HIS A 49 -0.74 -10.92 -14.21
C HIS A 49 -1.97 -11.01 -15.10
N GLY A 50 -2.36 -9.89 -15.70
CA GLY A 50 -3.44 -9.85 -16.67
C GLY A 50 -4.81 -10.11 -16.03
N VAL A 51 -5.67 -10.85 -16.75
CA VAL A 51 -7.07 -11.09 -16.35
C VAL A 51 -7.20 -11.75 -14.97
N LYS A 52 -6.28 -12.65 -14.58
CA LYS A 52 -6.34 -13.33 -13.28
C LYS A 52 -6.15 -12.37 -12.12
N ALA A 53 -5.16 -11.48 -12.22
CA ALA A 53 -4.91 -10.45 -11.23
C ALA A 53 -6.10 -9.46 -11.18
N GLY A 54 -6.64 -9.08 -12.35
CA GLY A 54 -7.84 -8.26 -12.44
C GLY A 54 -9.08 -8.85 -11.74
N ILE A 55 -9.29 -10.17 -11.76
CA ILE A 55 -10.37 -10.83 -11.01
C ILE A 55 -10.18 -10.64 -9.50
N MET A 56 -8.95 -10.82 -9.00
CA MET A 56 -8.63 -10.64 -7.58
C MET A 56 -8.85 -9.19 -7.14
N VAL A 57 -8.32 -8.23 -7.92
CA VAL A 57 -8.52 -6.79 -7.68
C VAL A 57 -10.01 -6.43 -7.67
N THR A 58 -10.80 -6.98 -8.58
CA THR A 58 -12.26 -6.76 -8.63
C THR A 58 -12.97 -7.30 -7.37
N ALA A 59 -12.58 -8.49 -6.91
CA ALA A 59 -13.13 -9.11 -5.72
C ALA A 59 -12.83 -8.27 -4.47
N ILE A 60 -11.57 -7.87 -4.28
CA ILE A 60 -11.15 -7.02 -3.16
C ILE A 60 -11.82 -5.64 -3.23
N LYS A 61 -11.90 -5.01 -4.41
CA LYS A 61 -12.63 -3.75 -4.59
C LYS A 61 -14.09 -3.86 -4.17
N SER A 62 -14.75 -4.97 -4.52
CA SER A 62 -16.15 -5.21 -4.16
C SER A 62 -16.33 -5.39 -2.65
N LEU A 63 -15.44 -6.16 -2.02
CA LEU A 63 -15.42 -6.36 -0.57
C LEU A 63 -15.11 -5.05 0.18
N PHE A 64 -14.13 -4.28 -0.29
CA PHE A 64 -13.78 -2.98 0.28
C PHE A 64 -14.94 -1.99 0.18
N SER A 65 -15.57 -1.89 -0.98
CA SER A 65 -16.73 -1.01 -1.18
C SER A 65 -17.91 -1.39 -0.28
N ALA A 66 -18.05 -2.66 0.09
CA ALA A 66 -19.12 -3.14 0.97
C ALA A 66 -18.82 -2.93 2.46
N TYR A 67 -17.56 -3.04 2.88
CA TYR A 67 -17.21 -3.22 4.29
C TYR A 67 -16.24 -2.20 4.89
N ALA A 68 -15.72 -1.24 4.10
CA ALA A 68 -14.73 -0.28 4.58
C ALA A 68 -15.18 0.48 5.85
N ASP A 69 -16.46 0.87 5.91
CA ASP A 69 -17.07 1.59 7.04
C ASP A 69 -17.47 0.68 8.21
N GLU A 70 -17.95 -0.52 7.90
CA GLU A 70 -18.70 -1.36 8.85
C GLU A 70 -17.79 -2.15 9.81
N LEU A 71 -16.68 -2.67 9.29
CA LEU A 71 -15.87 -3.67 10.00
C LEU A 71 -14.72 -3.04 10.79
N SER A 72 -14.31 -3.68 11.88
CA SER A 72 -12.98 -3.44 12.44
C SER A 72 -11.89 -3.82 11.43
N LEU A 73 -10.65 -3.38 11.64
CA LEU A 73 -9.56 -3.70 10.72
C LEU A 73 -9.29 -5.22 10.68
N LEU A 74 -9.23 -5.92 11.82
CA LEU A 74 -9.08 -7.39 11.84
C LEU A 74 -10.28 -8.13 11.22
N ASP A 75 -11.51 -7.66 11.43
CA ASP A 75 -12.69 -8.27 10.82
C ASP A 75 -12.67 -8.10 9.29
N MET A 76 -12.18 -6.96 8.79
CA MET A 76 -11.97 -6.75 7.35
C MET A 76 -11.04 -7.81 6.76
N PHE A 77 -9.86 -8.03 7.36
CA PHE A 77 -8.92 -9.05 6.88
C PHE A 77 -9.53 -10.45 6.94
N THR A 78 -10.20 -10.79 8.03
CA THR A 78 -10.86 -12.09 8.20
C THR A 78 -11.94 -12.29 7.14
N ARG A 79 -12.79 -11.28 6.92
CA ARG A 79 -13.88 -11.32 5.94
C ARG A 79 -13.35 -11.40 4.51
N PHE A 80 -12.31 -10.64 4.18
CA PHE A 80 -11.75 -10.60 2.84
C PHE A 80 -11.02 -11.90 2.51
N ASN A 81 -10.21 -12.39 3.44
CA ASN A 81 -9.52 -13.67 3.31
C ASN A 81 -10.50 -14.82 3.06
N ARG A 82 -11.57 -14.88 3.86
CA ARG A 82 -12.62 -15.89 3.70
C ARG A 82 -13.37 -15.75 2.38
N GLY A 83 -13.73 -14.51 2.01
CA GLY A 83 -14.40 -14.22 0.74
C GLY A 83 -13.58 -14.68 -0.47
N ILE A 84 -12.28 -14.35 -0.50
CA ILE A 84 -11.37 -14.83 -1.55
C ILE A 84 -11.28 -16.37 -1.55
N LYS A 85 -11.16 -17.00 -0.38
CA LYS A 85 -11.05 -18.46 -0.29
C LYS A 85 -12.31 -19.17 -0.81
N GLU A 86 -13.49 -18.65 -0.48
CA GLU A 86 -14.79 -19.18 -0.94
C GLU A 86 -14.97 -19.07 -2.46
N MET A 87 -14.31 -18.11 -3.13
CA MET A 87 -14.33 -18.01 -4.59
C MET A 87 -13.55 -19.14 -5.30
N ASN A 88 -12.76 -19.93 -4.57
CA ASN A 88 -11.99 -21.07 -5.08
C ASN A 88 -11.13 -20.73 -6.32
N LEU A 89 -10.42 -19.60 -6.27
CA LEU A 89 -9.57 -19.09 -7.35
C LEU A 89 -8.23 -19.84 -7.54
N GLY A 90 -8.10 -21.03 -6.94
CA GLY A 90 -6.88 -21.82 -6.99
C GLY A 90 -5.74 -21.16 -6.21
N ALA A 91 -4.62 -20.91 -6.90
CA ALA A 91 -3.40 -20.33 -6.33
C ALA A 91 -3.29 -18.80 -6.50
N LEU A 92 -4.42 -18.12 -6.69
CA LEU A 92 -4.48 -16.66 -6.72
C LEU A 92 -4.66 -16.14 -5.30
N TYR A 93 -3.78 -15.22 -4.90
CA TYR A 93 -3.75 -14.60 -3.59
C TYR A 93 -3.58 -13.09 -3.73
N MET A 94 -3.79 -12.35 -2.65
CA MET A 94 -3.50 -10.93 -2.62
C MET A 94 -2.67 -10.57 -1.40
N CYS A 95 -1.49 -10.03 -1.64
CA CYS A 95 -0.80 -9.25 -0.63
C CYS A 95 -1.64 -8.00 -0.36
N PHE A 96 -1.92 -7.68 0.89
CA PHE A 96 -2.83 -6.58 1.23
C PHE A 96 -2.45 -5.89 2.53
N SER A 97 -2.47 -4.57 2.53
CA SER A 97 -2.29 -3.72 3.70
C SER A 97 -3.45 -2.75 3.81
N ALA A 98 -3.92 -2.51 5.03
CA ALA A 98 -4.95 -1.53 5.28
C ALA A 98 -4.66 -0.73 6.56
N LEU A 99 -5.07 0.53 6.52
CA LEU A 99 -4.88 1.50 7.57
C LEU A 99 -6.21 2.17 7.86
N LYS A 100 -6.61 2.23 9.13
CA LYS A 100 -7.74 3.06 9.58
C LYS A 100 -7.20 4.22 10.39
N ILE A 101 -7.44 5.44 9.92
CA ILE A 101 -6.88 6.65 10.48
C ILE A 101 -8.02 7.52 11.02
N LYS A 102 -7.94 7.84 12.30
CA LYS A 102 -8.82 8.77 13.00
C LYS A 102 -7.96 9.81 13.71
N ASP A 103 -8.12 11.06 13.31
CA ASP A 103 -7.28 12.17 13.77
C ASP A 103 -5.79 11.91 13.52
N TYR A 104 -5.01 11.61 14.56
CA TYR A 104 -3.58 11.26 14.49
C TYR A 104 -3.30 9.83 14.98
N GLU A 105 -4.34 9.02 15.16
CA GLU A 105 -4.22 7.61 15.51
C GLU A 105 -4.51 6.76 14.28
N MET A 106 -3.70 5.72 14.11
CA MET A 106 -3.79 4.78 13.00
C MET A 106 -3.79 3.35 13.52
N GLU A 107 -4.74 2.56 13.07
CA GLU A 107 -4.66 1.10 13.12
C GLU A 107 -4.07 0.61 11.80
N TYR A 108 -3.13 -0.33 11.86
CA TYR A 108 -2.47 -0.91 10.70
C TYR A 108 -2.45 -2.43 10.77
N SER A 109 -2.78 -3.09 9.66
CA SER A 109 -2.65 -4.52 9.47
C SER A 109 -2.10 -4.83 8.09
N ASN A 110 -1.41 -5.96 7.98
CA ASN A 110 -0.73 -6.42 6.77
C ASN A 110 -1.00 -7.91 6.54
N ALA A 111 -1.08 -8.27 5.27
CA ALA A 111 -1.21 -9.61 4.72
C ALA A 111 -0.18 -9.80 3.61
N GLY A 112 1.11 -9.58 3.89
CA GLY A 112 2.20 -9.91 2.97
C GLY A 112 2.68 -8.78 2.05
N MET A 113 2.15 -7.56 2.16
CA MET A 113 2.75 -6.40 1.49
C MET A 113 4.12 -6.06 2.10
N PRO A 114 4.96 -5.32 1.36
CA PRO A 114 6.10 -4.58 1.89
C PRO A 114 5.82 -3.88 3.23
N PRO A 115 6.82 -3.78 4.13
CA PRO A 115 6.70 -2.99 5.35
C PRO A 115 6.28 -1.54 5.08
N MET A 116 5.48 -0.99 5.99
CA MET A 116 5.15 0.44 5.96
C MET A 116 6.33 1.23 6.52
N LEU A 117 6.73 2.30 5.84
CA LEU A 117 7.78 3.20 6.31
C LEU A 117 7.14 4.46 6.91
N ILE A 118 7.65 4.90 8.06
CA ILE A 118 7.20 6.11 8.74
C ILE A 118 8.40 7.02 8.96
N TYR A 119 8.39 8.19 8.35
CA TYR A 119 9.31 9.25 8.72
C TYR A 119 8.76 10.03 9.92
N ARG A 120 9.53 10.01 11.01
CA ARG A 120 9.25 10.76 12.25
C ARG A 120 9.94 12.12 12.17
N LYS A 121 9.16 13.19 12.05
CA LYS A 121 9.72 14.54 11.81
C LYS A 121 10.53 15.08 12.98
N ASP A 122 10.13 14.74 14.20
CA ASP A 122 10.78 15.16 15.44
C ASP A 122 12.18 14.54 15.60
N LYS A 123 12.31 13.25 15.27
CA LYS A 123 13.56 12.48 15.34
C LYS A 123 14.41 12.61 14.08
N LYS A 124 13.79 12.96 12.94
CA LYS A 124 14.37 12.90 11.60
C LYS A 124 14.86 11.50 11.22
N GLU A 125 14.07 10.49 11.58
CA GLU A 125 14.38 9.07 11.39
C GLU A 125 13.24 8.36 10.66
N VAL A 126 13.56 7.27 9.96
CA VAL A 126 12.57 6.37 9.35
C VAL A 126 12.40 5.15 10.25
N GLU A 127 11.17 4.91 10.69
CA GLU A 127 10.73 3.72 11.41
C GLU A 127 10.06 2.75 10.43
N THR A 128 10.48 1.48 10.44
CA THR A 128 9.93 0.43 9.56
C THR A 128 8.94 -0.45 10.34
N ILE A 129 7.67 -0.42 9.96
CA ILE A 129 6.59 -1.18 10.60
C ILE A 129 6.30 -2.45 9.78
N SER A 130 6.71 -3.59 10.33
CA SER A 130 6.53 -4.89 9.69
C SER A 130 5.62 -5.80 10.53
N LEU A 131 4.48 -6.18 9.95
CA LEU A 131 3.63 -7.25 10.45
C LEU A 131 3.73 -8.42 9.47
N LYS A 132 4.36 -9.52 9.90
CA LYS A 132 4.49 -10.73 9.08
C LYS A 132 3.17 -11.50 9.08
N ALA A 133 2.64 -11.75 7.89
CA ALA A 133 1.39 -12.44 7.68
C ALA A 133 1.37 -13.14 6.31
N MET A 134 0.41 -14.05 6.12
CA MET A 134 0.19 -14.69 4.82
C MET A 134 -0.74 -13.85 3.94
N PRO A 135 -0.54 -13.85 2.61
CA PRO A 135 -1.47 -13.23 1.67
C PRO A 135 -2.92 -13.69 1.87
N LEU A 136 -3.86 -12.80 1.58
CA LEU A 136 -5.29 -13.12 1.58
C LEU A 136 -5.58 -14.24 0.56
N GLY A 137 -6.41 -15.19 0.96
CA GLY A 137 -6.77 -16.38 0.18
C GLY A 137 -5.83 -17.58 0.37
N ALA A 138 -4.68 -17.40 1.06
CA ALA A 138 -3.72 -18.49 1.28
C ALA A 138 -4.31 -19.57 2.18
N PHE A 139 -4.72 -19.20 3.41
CA PHE A 139 -5.31 -20.10 4.41
C PHE A 139 -6.61 -19.51 4.94
N ALA A 140 -7.68 -20.31 5.01
CA ALA A 140 -9.02 -19.83 5.39
C ALA A 140 -9.04 -19.15 6.78
N ASP A 141 -8.32 -19.71 7.74
CA ASP A 141 -8.37 -19.29 9.15
C ASP A 141 -7.02 -18.70 9.62
N PHE A 142 -6.39 -17.86 8.81
CA PHE A 142 -5.13 -17.20 9.20
C PHE A 142 -5.39 -16.10 10.25
N PRO A 143 -4.70 -16.11 11.41
CA PRO A 143 -4.89 -15.11 12.46
C PRO A 143 -4.08 -13.84 12.17
N TYR A 144 -4.66 -12.95 11.37
CA TYR A 144 -4.11 -11.62 11.12
C TYR A 144 -3.95 -10.82 12.42
N LYS A 145 -2.97 -9.91 12.42
CA LYS A 145 -2.66 -9.03 13.54
C LYS A 145 -2.74 -7.59 13.09
N GLU A 146 -3.01 -6.70 14.04
CA GLU A 146 -2.96 -5.26 13.84
C GLU A 146 -2.05 -4.60 14.88
N THR A 147 -1.67 -3.37 14.62
CA THR A 147 -0.95 -2.50 15.54
C THR A 147 -1.53 -1.11 15.50
N SER A 148 -1.40 -0.37 16.60
CA SER A 148 -1.85 1.02 16.71
C SER A 148 -0.64 1.94 16.79
N LEU A 149 -0.71 3.06 16.07
CA LEU A 149 0.37 4.02 15.93
C LEU A 149 -0.19 5.43 16.05
N SER A 150 0.49 6.26 16.83
CA SER A 150 0.18 7.68 16.96
C SER A 150 1.13 8.52 16.09
N PHE A 151 0.63 9.63 15.57
CA PHE A 151 1.34 10.51 14.65
C PHE A 151 1.39 11.95 15.16
N SER A 152 2.41 12.67 14.72
CA SER A 152 2.52 14.11 14.94
C SER A 152 2.43 14.88 13.62
N PRO A 153 2.00 16.15 13.63
CA PRO A 153 2.09 17.05 12.50
C PRO A 153 3.47 17.02 11.81
N GLY A 154 3.45 16.66 10.53
CA GLY A 154 4.62 16.53 9.66
C GLY A 154 5.24 15.13 9.57
N ASP A 155 4.78 14.16 10.37
CA ASP A 155 5.10 12.75 10.14
C ASP A 155 4.58 12.31 8.78
N THR A 156 5.34 11.45 8.10
CA THR A 156 5.02 11.02 6.73
C THR A 156 5.09 9.51 6.63
N VAL A 157 4.07 8.92 6.03
CA VAL A 157 3.95 7.48 5.81
C VAL A 157 4.14 7.18 4.33
N LEU A 158 4.90 6.13 4.03
CA LEU A 158 5.05 5.57 2.71
C LEU A 158 4.62 4.09 2.72
N LEU A 159 3.68 3.76 1.83
CA LEU A 159 3.31 2.41 1.47
C LEU A 159 3.71 2.17 0.02
N LEU A 160 4.14 0.96 -0.30
CA LEU A 160 4.58 0.60 -1.63
C LEU A 160 4.27 -0.87 -1.95
N SER A 161 4.13 -1.19 -3.24
CA SER A 161 4.22 -2.57 -3.75
C SER A 161 5.69 -2.97 -3.92
N ASP A 162 5.94 -4.27 -4.03
CA ASP A 162 7.28 -4.86 -4.14
C ASP A 162 7.97 -4.54 -5.49
N GLY A 163 7.23 -4.15 -6.52
CA GLY A 163 7.79 -3.78 -7.82
C GLY A 163 8.83 -2.64 -7.79
N PHE A 164 8.89 -1.83 -6.72
CA PHE A 164 9.98 -0.88 -6.51
C PHE A 164 11.22 -1.46 -5.82
N PRO A 165 11.15 -1.99 -4.58
CA PRO A 165 12.32 -2.58 -3.92
C PRO A 165 12.90 -3.76 -4.69
N GLU A 166 12.07 -4.46 -5.49
CA GLU A 166 12.50 -5.58 -6.33
C GLU A 166 12.89 -5.18 -7.77
N LEU A 167 12.91 -3.88 -8.06
CA LEU A 167 13.29 -3.37 -9.37
C LEU A 167 14.77 -3.64 -9.68
N PHE A 168 15.02 -4.39 -10.76
CA PHE A 168 16.37 -4.66 -11.24
C PHE A 168 16.93 -3.52 -12.10
N SER A 169 18.21 -3.18 -11.87
CA SER A 169 19.01 -2.38 -12.80
C SER A 169 19.42 -3.22 -14.02
N LYS A 170 20.03 -2.58 -15.04
CA LYS A 170 20.64 -3.29 -16.18
C LYS A 170 21.73 -4.29 -15.77
N LYS A 171 22.36 -4.08 -14.61
CA LYS A 171 23.37 -5.00 -14.04
C LYS A 171 22.76 -6.11 -13.19
N ARG A 172 21.42 -6.21 -13.14
CA ARG A 172 20.67 -7.18 -12.32
C ARG A 172 20.89 -6.98 -10.81
N GLU A 173 21.10 -5.73 -10.39
CA GLU A 173 21.11 -5.31 -8.98
C GLU A 173 19.72 -4.80 -8.60
N MET A 174 19.15 -5.28 -7.50
CA MET A 174 17.86 -4.80 -6.98
C MET A 174 18.06 -3.48 -6.24
N ILE A 175 17.04 -2.62 -6.23
CA ILE A 175 17.02 -1.43 -5.35
C ILE A 175 17.19 -1.87 -3.90
N ASP A 176 16.44 -2.87 -3.44
CA ASP A 176 16.37 -3.36 -2.08
C ASP A 176 15.74 -2.41 -1.04
N TYR A 177 15.21 -2.99 0.04
CA TYR A 177 14.52 -2.25 1.09
C TYR A 177 15.41 -1.21 1.81
N PRO A 178 16.67 -1.51 2.19
CA PRO A 178 17.58 -0.51 2.73
C PRO A 178 17.77 0.73 1.84
N GLN A 179 17.82 0.56 0.51
CA GLN A 179 17.93 1.70 -0.40
C GLN A 179 16.62 2.50 -0.48
N VAL A 180 15.45 1.84 -0.43
CA VAL A 180 14.14 2.51 -0.32
C VAL A 180 14.09 3.41 0.91
N GLU A 181 14.54 2.92 2.07
CA GLU A 181 14.59 3.72 3.32
C GLU A 181 15.49 4.95 3.17
N LYS A 182 16.66 4.81 2.51
CA LYS A 182 17.57 5.94 2.21
C LYS A 182 16.96 6.94 1.24
N TYR A 183 16.21 6.49 0.24
CA TYR A 183 15.48 7.40 -0.64
C TYR A 183 14.41 8.15 0.14
N PHE A 184 13.65 7.45 0.99
CA PHE A 184 12.57 8.05 1.74
C PHE A 184 13.06 9.11 2.72
N ILE A 185 14.09 8.82 3.52
CA ILE A 185 14.61 9.78 4.52
C ILE A 185 15.07 11.11 3.90
N ASN A 186 15.56 11.09 2.65
CA ASN A 186 16.04 12.29 1.96
C ASN A 186 14.92 13.23 1.49
N VAL A 187 13.70 12.70 1.29
CA VAL A 187 12.59 13.44 0.68
C VAL A 187 11.35 13.53 1.56
N ALA A 188 11.26 12.78 2.66
CA ALA A 188 10.05 12.67 3.49
C ALA A 188 9.56 14.00 4.10
N GLU A 189 10.42 15.02 4.23
CA GLU A 189 10.00 16.36 4.66
C GLU A 189 9.26 17.16 3.57
N GLN A 190 9.34 16.77 2.30
CA GLN A 190 8.68 17.45 1.17
C GLN A 190 7.17 17.16 1.11
N SER A 191 6.43 17.81 0.20
CA SER A 191 5.02 17.48 -0.03
C SER A 191 4.86 16.04 -0.55
N PRO A 192 3.70 15.38 -0.32
CA PRO A 192 3.46 14.04 -0.85
C PRO A 192 3.69 13.92 -2.37
N GLU A 193 3.33 14.93 -3.14
CA GLU A 193 3.56 14.97 -4.59
C GLU A 193 5.04 15.04 -4.95
N GLU A 194 5.84 15.82 -4.21
CA GLU A 194 7.29 15.90 -4.40
C GLU A 194 7.98 14.57 -4.03
N ILE A 195 7.51 13.90 -2.97
CA ILE A 195 7.97 12.56 -2.60
C ILE A 195 7.67 11.59 -3.74
N ILE A 196 6.43 11.53 -4.22
CA ILE A 196 6.05 10.67 -5.35
C ILE A 196 6.94 10.96 -6.58
N ASN A 197 7.13 12.22 -6.94
CA ASN A 197 7.96 12.59 -8.08
C ASN A 197 9.41 12.14 -7.92
N TYR A 198 9.97 12.24 -6.72
CA TYR A 198 11.31 11.74 -6.40
C TYR A 198 11.41 10.22 -6.60
N PHE A 199 10.44 9.45 -6.09
CA PHE A 199 10.42 7.99 -6.26
C PHE A 199 10.22 7.57 -7.73
N VAL A 200 9.36 8.27 -8.47
CA VAL A 200 9.17 8.04 -9.91
C VAL A 200 10.45 8.33 -10.69
N GLN A 201 11.19 9.37 -10.32
CA GLN A 201 12.49 9.65 -10.93
C GLN A 201 13.52 8.58 -10.56
N ALA A 202 13.54 8.11 -9.31
CA ALA A 202 14.42 7.03 -8.87
C ALA A 202 14.17 5.71 -9.65
N VAL A 203 12.92 5.37 -9.97
CA VAL A 203 12.57 4.24 -10.86
C VAL A 203 13.26 4.39 -12.22
N LYS A 204 13.13 5.56 -12.85
CA LYS A 204 13.69 5.84 -14.18
C LYS A 204 15.22 5.82 -14.16
N ASP A 205 15.82 6.43 -13.16
CA ASP A 205 17.28 6.52 -13.02
C ASP A 205 17.89 5.13 -12.77
N TRP A 206 17.21 4.26 -12.01
CA TRP A 206 17.70 2.90 -11.72
C TRP A 206 17.58 1.96 -12.92
N ARG A 207 16.49 2.04 -13.68
CA ARG A 207 16.27 1.23 -14.89
C ARG A 207 17.04 1.72 -16.11
N GLU A 208 17.23 3.02 -16.21
CA GLU A 208 17.72 3.71 -17.41
C GLU A 208 16.81 3.49 -18.66
N ASP A 209 15.54 3.14 -18.45
CA ASP A 209 14.45 3.08 -19.42
C ASP A 209 13.06 3.10 -18.72
N ASP A 210 11.97 3.02 -19.49
CA ASP A 210 10.59 3.08 -18.98
C ASP A 210 9.94 1.70 -18.72
N SER A 211 10.68 0.60 -18.91
CA SER A 211 10.15 -0.76 -18.75
C SER A 211 10.07 -1.18 -17.28
N LEU A 212 8.99 -1.89 -16.95
CA LEU A 212 8.76 -2.46 -15.62
C LEU A 212 8.58 -3.97 -15.73
N GLU A 213 9.19 -4.70 -14.81
CA GLU A 213 9.00 -6.16 -14.68
C GLU A 213 7.75 -6.48 -13.86
N ASP A 214 7.37 -5.58 -12.95
CA ASP A 214 6.18 -5.68 -12.10
C ASP A 214 5.52 -4.31 -11.92
N ASP A 215 4.29 -4.29 -11.43
CA ASP A 215 3.56 -3.06 -11.13
C ASP A 215 4.29 -2.26 -10.03
N VAL A 216 4.30 -0.94 -10.17
CA VAL A 216 4.90 -0.04 -9.17
C VAL A 216 3.84 0.89 -8.62
N THR A 217 3.55 0.74 -7.33
CA THR A 217 2.58 1.57 -6.60
C THR A 217 3.23 2.22 -5.39
N PHE A 218 2.93 3.50 -5.19
CA PHE A 218 3.31 4.29 -4.02
C PHE A 218 2.10 5.02 -3.48
N VAL A 219 1.90 4.96 -2.16
CA VAL A 219 0.91 5.78 -1.45
C VAL A 219 1.64 6.54 -0.34
N VAL A 220 1.58 7.87 -0.40
CA VAL A 220 2.20 8.75 0.60
C VAL A 220 1.11 9.46 1.37
N LEU A 221 1.18 9.40 2.70
CA LEU A 221 0.30 10.12 3.61
C LEU A 221 1.13 11.05 4.49
N LYS A 222 0.77 12.32 4.58
CA LYS A 222 1.49 13.30 5.41
C LYS A 222 0.56 14.01 6.37
N PHE A 223 0.82 13.85 7.65
CA PHE A 223 0.03 14.48 8.71
C PHE A 223 0.34 15.98 8.78
N LYS A 224 -0.67 16.82 8.99
CA LYS A 224 -0.56 18.30 8.98
C LYS A 224 -0.44 18.90 10.37
#